data_AF-A0A966BSC8-F1
#
_entry.id   AF-A0A966BSC8-F1
#
_cell.length_a   1.000
_cell.length_b   1.000
_cell.length_c   1.000
_cell.angle_alpha   90.00
_cell.angle_beta   90.00
_cell.angle_gamma   90.00
#
_symmetry.space_group_name_H-M   'P 1'
#
loop_
_entity.id
_entity.type
_entity.pdbx_description
1 polymer ?
#
loop_
_entity_poly.entity_id
_entity_poly.type
_entity_poly.pdbx_seq_one_letter_code
_entity_poly.pdbx_strand_id
1 'polypeptide(L)'
;MPRQLARSGHFEFGPGKRAAHLGDDESAAAIVDDWNAGRLAEGWARYWTAIYRHVLDFLGADSGHREAVFVLGYERLCADPEAALDALLGHLDLDPAPFAAIRVDFAGRISPPDYYRPEFSDSELERIRELTAPVAARLAAAEVADR
;
A
#
# COMPACT_ATOMS: atom_id res chain seq x y z
N MET A 1 -25.72 -12.36 5.00
CA MET A 1 -24.76 -11.54 5.78
C MET A 1 -25.23 -11.44 7.23
N PRO A 2 -24.44 -11.88 8.22
CA PRO A 2 -24.76 -11.68 9.63
C PRO A 2 -24.97 -10.19 9.93
N ARG A 3 -26.09 -9.83 10.56
CA ARG A 3 -26.53 -8.45 10.83
C ARG A 3 -25.53 -7.64 11.67
N GLN A 4 -24.67 -8.31 12.43
CA GLN A 4 -23.58 -7.71 13.19
C GLN A 4 -22.48 -7.14 12.27
N LEU A 5 -21.99 -7.93 11.29
CA LEU A 5 -20.93 -7.51 10.37
C LEU A 5 -21.35 -6.31 9.51
N ALA A 6 -22.62 -6.28 9.11
CA ALA A 6 -23.17 -5.16 8.36
C ALA A 6 -23.25 -3.85 9.18
N ARG A 7 -23.34 -3.94 10.50
CA ARG A 7 -23.42 -2.77 11.40
C ARG A 7 -22.06 -2.28 11.86
N SER A 8 -21.04 -3.12 11.84
CA SER A 8 -19.66 -2.75 12.20
C SER A 8 -18.92 -2.02 11.07
N GLY A 9 -19.48 -1.94 9.86
CA GLY A 9 -18.88 -1.19 8.74
C GLY A 9 -17.66 -1.82 8.10
N HIS A 10 -17.12 -2.91 8.66
CA HIS A 10 -15.99 -3.66 8.09
C HIS A 10 -16.42 -4.54 6.91
N PHE A 11 -16.56 -3.91 5.75
CA PHE A 11 -16.86 -4.59 4.50
C PHE A 11 -15.63 -4.79 3.64
N GLU A 12 -14.43 -4.45 4.09
CA GLU A 12 -13.23 -4.64 3.27
C GLU A 12 -12.76 -6.11 3.28
N PHE A 13 -13.17 -6.89 4.29
CA PHE A 13 -12.69 -8.25 4.49
C PHE A 13 -13.82 -9.26 4.77
N GLY A 14 -13.50 -10.54 4.61
CA GLY A 14 -14.40 -11.65 4.93
C GLY A 14 -15.46 -11.96 3.86
N PRO A 15 -16.46 -12.79 4.20
CA PRO A 15 -17.48 -13.28 3.25
C PRO A 15 -18.34 -12.18 2.62
N GLY A 16 -18.28 -10.99 3.21
CA GLY A 16 -19.06 -9.83 2.85
C GLY A 16 -18.29 -8.74 2.13
N LYS A 17 -17.08 -9.04 1.67
CA LYS A 17 -16.15 -8.04 1.17
C LYS A 17 -16.71 -7.25 -0.02
N ARG A 18 -16.45 -5.94 -0.02
CA ARG A 18 -16.86 -4.96 -1.03
C ARG A 18 -15.62 -4.17 -1.43
N ALA A 19 -15.44 -3.96 -2.73
CA ALA A 19 -14.40 -3.05 -3.20
C ALA A 19 -14.78 -1.62 -2.81
N ALA A 20 -13.80 -0.85 -2.33
CA ALA A 20 -13.93 0.60 -2.24
C ALA A 20 -14.25 1.19 -3.62
N HIS A 21 -15.25 2.07 -3.67
CA HIS A 21 -15.60 2.79 -4.88
C HIS A 21 -14.78 4.07 -4.96
N LEU A 22 -13.93 4.18 -5.97
CA LEU A 22 -12.99 5.29 -6.15
C LEU A 22 -13.33 6.13 -7.39
N GLY A 23 -14.61 6.20 -7.76
CA GLY A 23 -15.08 6.92 -8.93
C GLY A 23 -15.06 6.11 -10.24
N ASP A 24 -14.74 4.82 -10.17
CA ASP A 24 -14.68 3.90 -11.32
C ASP A 24 -15.54 2.66 -11.04
N ASP A 25 -16.75 2.64 -11.61
CA ASP A 25 -17.72 1.55 -11.46
C ASP A 25 -17.20 0.23 -12.05
N GLU A 26 -16.51 0.29 -13.19
CA GLU A 26 -16.04 -0.90 -13.92
C GLU A 26 -14.92 -1.59 -13.13
N SER A 27 -13.98 -0.80 -12.62
CA SER A 27 -12.90 -1.31 -11.76
C SER A 27 -13.43 -1.98 -10.50
N ALA A 28 -14.37 -1.32 -9.80
CA ALA A 28 -14.99 -1.87 -8.59
C ALA A 28 -15.77 -3.17 -8.87
N ALA A 29 -16.51 -3.25 -9.99
CA ALA A 29 -17.21 -4.45 -10.40
C ALA A 29 -16.25 -5.60 -10.72
N ALA A 30 -15.18 -5.33 -11.49
CA ALA A 30 -14.20 -6.35 -11.87
C ALA A 30 -13.50 -6.99 -10.66
N ILE A 31 -13.20 -6.20 -9.63
CA ILE A 31 -12.62 -6.69 -8.37
C ILE A 31 -13.58 -7.66 -7.67
N VAL A 32 -14.86 -7.29 -7.58
CA VAL A 32 -15.89 -8.12 -6.95
C VAL A 32 -16.13 -9.39 -7.76
N ASP A 33 -16.10 -9.33 -9.08
CA ASP A 33 -16.27 -10.48 -9.96
C ASP A 33 -15.11 -11.47 -9.84
N ASP A 34 -13.86 -11.00 -9.75
CA ASP A 34 -12.69 -11.86 -9.48
C ASP A 34 -12.85 -12.58 -8.13
N TRP A 35 -13.25 -11.85 -7.09
CA TRP A 35 -13.49 -12.45 -5.78
C TRP A 35 -14.63 -13.46 -5.75
N ASN A 36 -15.74 -13.20 -6.45
CA ASN A 36 -16.88 -14.11 -6.53
C ASN A 36 -16.56 -15.38 -7.33
N ALA A 37 -15.66 -15.27 -8.31
CA ALA A 37 -15.18 -16.40 -9.09
C ALA A 37 -14.04 -17.19 -8.43
N GLY A 38 -13.65 -16.84 -7.20
CA GLY A 38 -12.56 -17.49 -6.46
C GLY A 38 -11.15 -17.08 -6.88
N ARG A 39 -11.00 -16.11 -7.78
CA ARG A 39 -9.73 -15.52 -8.24
C ARG A 39 -9.24 -14.46 -7.25
N LEU A 40 -8.89 -14.91 -6.05
CA LEU A 40 -8.60 -14.01 -4.93
C LEU A 40 -7.35 -13.16 -5.17
N ALA A 41 -6.27 -13.75 -5.70
CA ALA A 41 -5.02 -13.06 -5.98
C ALA A 41 -5.24 -11.89 -6.96
N GLU A 42 -5.99 -12.13 -8.03
CA GLU A 42 -6.32 -11.13 -9.05
C GLU A 42 -7.20 -10.02 -8.52
N GLY A 43 -8.27 -10.38 -7.78
CA GLY A 43 -9.15 -9.39 -7.18
C GLY A 43 -8.39 -8.48 -6.21
N TRP A 44 -7.49 -9.03 -5.38
CA TRP A 44 -6.64 -8.23 -4.49
C TRP A 44 -5.60 -7.41 -5.25
N ALA A 45 -4.99 -7.94 -6.31
CA ALA A 45 -4.06 -7.20 -7.15
C ALA A 45 -4.74 -6.01 -7.84
N ARG A 46 -5.95 -6.18 -8.39
CA ARG A 46 -6.75 -5.08 -8.94
C ARG A 46 -7.13 -4.07 -7.87
N TYR A 47 -7.54 -4.53 -6.70
CA TYR A 47 -7.90 -3.66 -5.59
C TYR A 47 -6.70 -2.79 -5.16
N TRP A 48 -5.54 -3.40 -4.96
CA TRP A 48 -4.28 -2.70 -4.68
C TRP A 48 -3.98 -1.66 -5.77
N THR A 49 -4.07 -2.04 -7.04
CA THR A 49 -3.86 -1.15 -8.19
C THR A 49 -4.83 0.03 -8.19
N ALA A 50 -6.11 -0.19 -7.87
CA ALA A 50 -7.13 0.85 -7.84
C ALA A 50 -6.87 1.87 -6.71
N ILE A 51 -6.58 1.38 -5.50
CA ILE A 51 -6.28 2.22 -4.33
C ILE A 51 -5.05 3.09 -4.61
N TYR A 52 -3.92 2.48 -5.00
CA TYR A 52 -2.68 3.23 -5.16
C TYR A 52 -2.68 4.13 -6.40
N ARG A 53 -3.41 3.75 -7.46
CA ARG A 53 -3.67 4.67 -8.57
C ARG A 53 -4.40 5.92 -8.09
N HIS A 54 -5.47 5.76 -7.31
CA HIS A 54 -6.23 6.89 -6.78
C HIS A 54 -5.36 7.80 -5.90
N VAL A 55 -4.54 7.22 -5.01
CA VAL A 55 -3.56 7.99 -4.21
C VAL A 55 -2.59 8.76 -5.11
N LEU A 56 -2.00 8.11 -6.10
CA LEU A 56 -1.05 8.76 -7.01
C LEU A 56 -1.69 9.87 -7.87
N ASP A 57 -2.93 9.66 -8.30
CA ASP A 57 -3.68 10.66 -9.06
C ASP A 57 -4.02 11.87 -8.16
N PHE A 58 -4.39 11.63 -6.89
CA PHE A 58 -4.56 12.68 -5.87
C PHE A 58 -3.28 13.49 -5.64
N LEU A 59 -2.13 12.81 -5.51
CA LEU A 59 -0.82 13.46 -5.35
C LEU A 59 -0.38 14.21 -6.62
N GLY A 60 -0.80 13.77 -7.80
CA GLY A 60 -0.49 14.41 -9.07
C GLY A 60 -1.38 15.61 -9.42
N ALA A 61 -2.53 15.74 -8.76
CA ALA A 61 -3.51 16.80 -9.04
C ALA A 61 -3.09 18.19 -8.52
N ASP A 62 -2.32 18.23 -7.43
CA ASP A 62 -1.89 19.48 -6.79
C ASP A 62 -0.49 19.33 -6.19
N SER A 63 0.40 20.30 -6.43
CA SER A 63 1.78 20.25 -5.91
C SER A 63 1.83 20.29 -4.38
N GLY A 64 0.88 20.96 -3.73
CA GLY A 64 0.74 20.99 -2.28
C GLY A 64 0.38 19.62 -1.69
N HIS A 65 -0.40 18.79 -2.39
CA HIS A 65 -0.64 17.40 -1.95
C HIS A 65 0.67 16.59 -1.99
N ARG A 66 1.44 16.75 -3.05
CA ARG A 66 2.73 16.06 -3.20
C ARG A 66 3.75 16.51 -2.15
N GLU A 67 3.75 17.78 -1.77
CA GLU A 67 4.63 18.31 -0.73
C GLU A 67 4.20 17.87 0.67
N ALA A 68 2.90 17.71 0.92
CA ALA A 68 2.39 17.30 2.24
C ALA A 68 2.55 15.81 2.54
N VAL A 69 2.66 14.95 1.51
CA VAL A 69 2.64 13.49 1.68
C VAL A 69 4.02 12.87 1.45
N PHE A 70 4.49 12.10 2.44
CA PHE A 70 5.70 11.29 2.33
C PHE A 70 5.36 9.86 1.89
N VAL A 71 5.76 9.48 0.68
CA VAL A 71 5.61 8.11 0.18
C VAL A 71 6.86 7.31 0.54
N LEU A 72 6.71 6.37 1.47
CA LEU A 72 7.78 5.49 1.94
C LEU A 72 7.48 4.04 1.60
N GLY A 73 8.30 3.44 0.74
CA GLY A 73 8.25 2.00 0.43
C GLY A 73 8.70 1.17 1.63
N TYR A 74 8.00 0.07 1.89
CA TYR A 74 8.34 -0.84 2.99
C TYR A 74 9.69 -1.51 2.77
N GLU A 75 9.98 -1.87 1.52
CA GLU A 75 11.26 -2.45 1.09
C GLU A 75 12.42 -1.49 1.37
N ARG A 76 12.25 -0.19 1.10
CA ARG A 76 13.24 0.83 1.42
C ARG A 76 13.42 0.99 2.93
N LEU A 77 12.31 1.09 3.65
CA LEU A 77 12.31 1.17 5.12
C LEU A 77 13.04 -0.02 5.74
N CYS A 78 12.93 -1.21 5.16
CA CYS A 78 13.65 -2.40 5.63
C CYS A 78 15.12 -2.46 5.18
N ALA A 79 15.45 -1.92 4.01
CA ALA A 79 16.80 -1.96 3.45
C ALA A 79 17.76 -0.99 4.17
N ASP A 80 17.27 0.20 4.51
CA ASP A 80 18.01 1.21 5.27
C ASP A 80 17.05 1.97 6.21
N PRO A 81 16.67 1.35 7.35
CA PRO A 81 15.70 1.95 8.26
C PRO A 81 16.20 3.25 8.87
N GLU A 82 17.50 3.37 9.09
CA GLU A 82 18.12 4.58 9.62
C GLU A 82 17.93 5.77 8.69
N ALA A 83 18.31 5.62 7.41
CA ALA A 83 18.13 6.66 6.41
C ALA A 83 16.65 6.96 6.15
N ALA A 84 15.79 5.94 6.10
CA ALA A 84 14.36 6.11 5.90
C ALA A 84 13.69 6.89 7.04
N LEU A 85 14.07 6.64 8.29
CA LEU A 85 13.56 7.36 9.45
C LEU A 85 14.06 8.80 9.48
N ASP A 86 15.31 9.06 9.11
CA ASP A 86 15.84 10.43 9.00
C ASP A 86 15.11 11.24 7.92
N ALA A 87 14.87 10.64 6.76
CA ALA A 87 14.09 11.27 5.69
C ALA A 87 12.65 11.58 6.12
N LEU A 88 12.02 10.69 6.89
CA LEU A 88 10.70 10.92 7.46
C LEU A 88 10.70 12.08 8.47
N LEU A 89 11.69 12.14 9.38
CA LEU A 89 11.83 13.24 10.33
C LEU A 89 12.03 14.58 9.61
N GLY A 90 12.85 14.60 8.56
CA GLY A 90 13.07 15.77 7.71
C GLY A 90 11.79 16.23 7.00
N HIS A 91 10.99 15.29 6.48
CA HIS A 91 9.68 15.62 5.87
C HIS A 91 8.71 16.24 6.88
N LEU A 92 8.75 15.80 8.14
CA LEU A 92 7.90 16.30 9.22
C LEU A 92 8.42 17.61 9.85
N ASP A 93 9.55 18.13 9.40
CA ASP A 93 10.25 19.29 9.99
C ASP A 93 10.50 19.12 11.50
N LEU A 94 10.92 17.91 11.90
CA LEU A 94 11.24 17.58 13.29
C LEU A 94 12.75 17.56 13.51
N ASP A 95 13.20 18.18 14.62
CA ASP A 95 14.59 18.05 15.09
C ASP A 95 14.90 16.56 15.34
N PRO A 96 15.95 15.98 14.74
CA PRO A 96 16.31 14.58 14.94
C PRO A 96 16.90 14.30 16.33
N ALA A 97 17.44 15.30 17.04
CA ALA A 97 18.16 15.08 18.29
C ALA A 97 17.31 14.39 19.39
N PRO A 98 16.04 14.77 19.64
CA PRO A 98 15.17 14.07 20.57
C PRO A 98 14.83 12.62 20.18
N PHE A 99 14.93 12.26 18.89
CA PHE A 99 14.55 10.95 18.37
C PHE A 99 15.72 10.00 18.21
N ALA A 100 16.98 10.43 18.41
CA ALA A 100 18.17 9.63 18.15
C ALA A 100 18.13 8.24 18.80
N ALA A 101 17.71 8.14 20.07
CA ALA A 101 17.61 6.86 20.77
C ALA A 101 16.50 5.96 20.22
N ILE A 102 15.33 6.53 19.90
CA ILE A 102 14.19 5.80 19.33
C ILE A 102 14.53 5.33 17.91
N ARG A 103 15.17 6.16 17.11
CA ARG A 103 15.64 5.83 15.76
C ARG A 103 16.52 4.58 15.77
N VAL A 104 17.52 4.52 16.66
CA VAL A 104 18.41 3.36 16.80
C VAL A 104 17.65 2.11 17.24
N ASP A 105 16.75 2.22 18.22
CA ASP A 105 15.94 1.07 18.68
C ASP A 105 15.07 0.50 17.55
N PHE A 106 14.31 1.36 16.87
CA PHE A 106 13.41 0.93 15.81
C PHE A 106 14.15 0.44 14.56
N ALA A 107 15.27 1.07 14.20
CA ALA A 107 16.08 0.62 13.08
C ALA A 107 16.58 -0.83 13.28
N GLY A 108 16.92 -1.23 14.50
CA GLY A 108 17.28 -2.61 14.82
C GLY A 108 16.12 -3.62 14.79
N ARG A 109 14.87 -3.16 14.67
CA ARG A 109 13.65 -3.98 14.75
C ARG A 109 12.86 -4.04 13.45
N ILE A 110 13.11 -3.10 12.54
CA ILE A 110 12.47 -3.04 11.23
C ILE A 110 13.21 -4.00 10.30
N SER A 111 12.49 -5.01 9.82
CA SER A 111 13.05 -6.00 8.90
C SER A 111 11.95 -6.58 8.01
N PRO A 112 12.31 -7.21 6.88
CA PRO A 112 11.34 -7.96 6.09
C PRO A 112 10.69 -9.06 6.94
N PRO A 113 9.37 -9.30 6.81
CA PRO A 113 8.70 -10.34 7.58
C PRO A 113 9.25 -11.72 7.20
N ASP A 114 9.57 -12.54 8.20
CA ASP A 114 9.98 -13.94 8.05
C ASP A 114 8.84 -14.94 8.30
N TYR A 115 7.75 -14.47 8.93
CA TYR A 115 6.63 -15.29 9.41
C TYR A 115 5.50 -15.51 8.40
N TYR A 116 5.46 -14.75 7.30
CA TYR A 116 4.42 -14.88 6.27
C TYR A 116 5.03 -15.26 4.93
N ARG A 117 4.67 -16.45 4.44
CA ARG A 117 4.94 -16.88 3.07
C ARG A 117 3.61 -17.21 2.39
N PRO A 118 3.13 -16.36 1.48
CA PRO A 118 1.91 -16.66 0.75
C PRO A 118 2.17 -17.83 -0.21
N GLU A 119 1.22 -18.76 -0.29
CA GLU A 119 1.26 -19.92 -1.18
C GLU A 119 0.60 -19.60 -2.53
N PHE A 120 1.11 -18.58 -3.24
CA PHE A 120 0.63 -18.27 -4.60
C PHE A 120 1.22 -19.25 -5.62
N SER A 121 0.38 -19.69 -6.56
CA SER A 121 0.84 -20.40 -7.75
C SER A 121 1.64 -19.49 -8.69
N ASP A 122 2.43 -20.09 -9.59
CA ASP A 122 3.19 -19.33 -10.59
C ASP A 122 2.28 -18.45 -11.47
N SER A 123 1.09 -18.96 -11.83
CA SER A 123 0.10 -18.20 -12.59
C SER A 123 -0.47 -17.02 -11.80
N GLU A 124 -0.72 -17.18 -10.50
CA GLU A 124 -1.16 -16.06 -9.65
C GLU A 124 -0.05 -15.02 -9.49
N LEU A 125 1.20 -15.45 -9.32
CA LEU A 125 2.34 -14.53 -9.24
C LEU A 125 2.54 -13.74 -10.53
N GLU A 126 2.45 -14.39 -11.68
CA GLU A 126 2.47 -13.72 -12.98
C GLU A 126 1.34 -12.69 -13.07
N ARG A 127 0.12 -13.09 -12.71
CA ARG A 127 -1.03 -12.19 -12.82
C ARG A 127 -0.97 -11.01 -11.86
N ILE A 128 -0.49 -11.22 -10.63
CA ILE A 128 -0.22 -10.15 -9.66
C ILE A 128 0.77 -9.15 -10.28
N ARG A 129 1.89 -9.63 -10.84
CA ARG A 129 2.89 -8.75 -11.46
C ARG A 129 2.29 -7.96 -12.62
N GLU A 130 1.56 -8.60 -13.53
CA GLU A 130 0.93 -7.94 -14.67
C GLU A 130 -0.04 -6.83 -14.24
N LEU A 131 -0.90 -7.11 -13.26
CA LEU A 131 -1.93 -6.17 -12.79
C LEU A 131 -1.36 -5.00 -12.00
N THR A 132 -0.25 -5.22 -11.28
CA THR A 132 0.34 -4.23 -10.36
C THR A 132 1.49 -3.44 -10.96
N ALA A 133 2.25 -4.00 -11.91
CA ALA A 133 3.49 -3.41 -12.43
C ALA A 133 3.36 -1.93 -12.87
N PRO A 134 2.31 -1.50 -13.61
CA PRO A 134 2.19 -0.11 -14.03
C PRO A 134 2.07 0.86 -12.83
N VAL A 135 1.33 0.49 -11.79
CA VAL A 135 1.14 1.33 -10.60
C VAL A 135 2.34 1.21 -9.66
N ALA A 136 2.94 0.02 -9.54
CA ALA A 136 4.18 -0.18 -8.78
C ALA A 136 5.32 0.68 -9.31
N ALA A 137 5.49 0.77 -10.64
CA ALA A 137 6.48 1.66 -11.25
C ALA A 137 6.23 3.15 -10.92
N ARG A 138 4.96 3.59 -10.92
CA ARG A 138 4.59 4.95 -10.52
C ARG A 138 4.84 5.22 -9.04
N LEU A 139 4.58 4.23 -8.16
CA LEU A 139 4.88 4.34 -6.74
C LEU A 139 6.38 4.47 -6.50
N ALA A 140 7.20 3.62 -7.13
CA ALA A 140 8.66 3.70 -7.01
C ALA A 140 9.21 5.06 -7.48
N ALA A 141 8.60 5.67 -8.50
CA ALA A 141 8.95 7.03 -8.95
C ALA A 141 8.41 8.14 -8.03
N ALA A 142 7.36 7.86 -7.25
CA ALA A 142 6.76 8.80 -6.30
C ALA A 142 7.44 8.73 -4.92
N GLU A 143 8.10 7.63 -4.59
CA GLU A 143 8.92 7.49 -3.39
C GLU A 143 9.94 8.63 -3.33
N VAL A 144 10.04 9.25 -2.17
CA VAL A 144 10.94 10.39 -1.98
C VAL A 144 12.38 9.85 -1.96
N ALA A 145 13.12 10.03 -3.04
CA ALA A 145 14.58 9.89 -3.02
C ALA A 145 15.17 10.94 -2.07
N ASP A 146 16.23 10.59 -1.34
CA ASP A 146 16.84 11.41 -0.27
C ASP A 146 16.87 12.89 -0.66
N ARG A 147 16.08 13.71 0.06
CA ARG A 147 16.11 15.17 -0.04
C ARG A 147 17.17 15.73 0.89
#